data_AF-A0A968UKF9-F1
#
_entry.id   AF-A0A968UKF9-F1
#
_cell.length_a   1.000
_cell.length_b   1.000
_cell.length_c   1.000
_cell.angle_alpha   90.00
_cell.angle_beta   90.00
_cell.angle_gamma   90.00
#
_symmetry.space_group_name_H-M   'P 1'
#
loop_
_entity.id
_entity.type
_entity.pdbx_description
1 polymer ?
#
loop_
_entity_poly.entity_id
_entity_poly.type
_entity_poly.pdbx_seq_one_letter_code
_entity_poly.pdbx_strand_id
1 'polypeptide(L)'
;MTPPHEGKINGIPTSVDWVLRPRVGMGNDSEGFKAMTAWGQLYEPATGNPATNSRVQIKDIKAYMLSKRDGKWHLLQSSKEVDGGAYREDYTGDVNKPADIRYESDGSISVKAGKGYNFHFWSANGRVSIDPDDVGGIFTTVQARLVTDNPQQADDRSKARYLLSVGADYWLNLTAQWDNWTTNGDIGIGKFKYVTTSWQAFNMITLSPSEIRQNPPPIAMD
;
A
#
# COMPACT_ATOMS: atom_id res chain seq x y z
N MET A 1 5.11 15.24 -0.56
CA MET A 1 3.73 14.73 -0.68
C MET A 1 2.77 15.63 0.07
N THR A 2 1.93 16.37 -0.64
CA THR A 2 0.79 17.18 -0.16
C THR A 2 -0.35 16.85 -1.10
N PRO A 3 -1.62 16.67 -0.68
CA PRO A 3 -2.31 17.16 0.53
C PRO A 3 -2.53 16.08 1.62
N PRO A 4 -3.25 16.38 2.73
CA PRO A 4 -3.64 15.39 3.75
C PRO A 4 -4.44 14.21 3.20
N HIS A 5 -4.58 13.17 4.03
CA HIS A 5 -5.45 12.02 3.77
C HIS A 5 -6.91 12.45 3.58
N GLU A 6 -7.68 11.69 2.79
CA GLU A 6 -9.12 11.99 2.56
C GLU A 6 -9.99 11.65 3.76
N GLY A 7 -9.49 10.81 4.67
CA GLY A 7 -10.14 10.46 5.92
C GLY A 7 -9.13 10.01 6.97
N LYS A 8 -9.57 10.01 8.22
CA LYS A 8 -8.80 9.49 9.34
C LYS A 8 -9.03 7.98 9.43
N ILE A 9 -7.96 7.20 9.40
CA ILE A 9 -8.00 5.74 9.63
C ILE A 9 -8.35 5.43 11.10
N ASN A 10 -8.97 4.27 11.32
CA ASN A 10 -9.29 3.80 12.67
C ASN A 10 -8.06 3.20 13.38
N GLY A 11 -8.13 3.08 14.71
CA GLY A 11 -7.21 2.28 15.52
C GLY A 11 -5.85 2.89 15.85
N ILE A 12 -5.44 4.01 15.22
CA ILE A 12 -4.13 4.64 15.47
C ILE A 12 -4.28 6.06 16.06
N PRO A 13 -3.53 6.40 17.13
CA PRO A 13 -3.51 7.76 17.68
C PRO A 13 -3.03 8.80 16.67
N THR A 14 -3.60 10.01 16.72
CA THR A 14 -3.20 11.12 15.83
C THR A 14 -1.82 11.70 16.13
N SER A 15 -1.20 11.31 17.24
CA SER A 15 0.20 11.63 17.55
C SER A 15 1.18 10.88 16.64
N VAL A 16 0.74 9.81 15.98
CA VAL A 16 1.54 9.08 15.00
C VAL A 16 1.54 9.86 13.68
N ASP A 17 2.73 10.16 13.17
CA ASP A 17 2.99 11.14 12.12
C ASP A 17 2.31 10.84 10.77
N TRP A 18 2.24 9.56 10.40
CA TRP A 18 1.65 9.12 9.13
C TRP A 18 0.12 8.98 9.16
N VAL A 19 -0.52 9.13 10.32
CA VAL A 19 -2.00 9.02 10.46
C VAL A 19 -2.73 10.20 9.85
N LEU A 20 -2.08 11.36 9.74
CA LEU A 20 -2.72 12.60 9.28
C LEU A 20 -2.35 12.98 7.84
N ARG A 21 -1.19 12.50 7.35
CA ARG A 21 -0.67 12.87 6.05
C ARG A 21 0.25 11.78 5.50
N PRO A 22 0.43 11.70 4.17
CA PRO A 22 1.49 10.88 3.59
C PRO A 22 2.85 11.34 4.13
N ARG A 23 3.81 10.41 4.21
CA ARG A 23 5.16 10.70 4.69
C ARG A 23 6.22 9.98 3.87
N VAL A 24 7.40 10.58 3.80
CA VAL A 24 8.62 9.88 3.40
C VAL A 24 9.30 9.43 4.70
N GLY A 25 9.63 8.15 4.79
CA GLY A 25 10.41 7.59 5.90
C GLY A 25 11.90 7.71 5.59
N MET A 26 12.55 6.56 5.35
CA MET A 26 13.93 6.47 4.86
C MET A 26 14.11 7.10 3.47
N GLY A 27 13.05 7.14 2.67
CA GLY A 27 13.07 7.81 1.36
C GLY A 27 14.03 7.16 0.38
N ASN A 28 15.01 7.92 -0.10
CA ASN A 28 15.97 7.47 -1.12
C ASN A 28 17.28 6.94 -0.52
N ASP A 29 17.43 6.96 0.80
CA ASP A 29 18.57 6.36 1.49
C ASP A 29 18.12 5.06 2.13
N SER A 30 18.61 3.93 1.61
CA SER A 30 18.26 2.61 2.14
C SER A 30 19.07 2.23 3.38
N GLU A 31 20.04 3.05 3.80
CA GLU A 31 20.95 2.75 4.92
C GLU A 31 21.64 1.38 4.79
N GLY A 32 21.93 0.96 3.56
CA GLY A 32 22.58 -0.32 3.24
C GLY A 32 21.65 -1.52 3.13
N PHE A 33 20.33 -1.35 3.29
CA PHE A 33 19.34 -2.41 3.13
C PHE A 33 19.28 -2.84 1.65
N LYS A 34 19.37 -4.15 1.40
CA LYS A 34 19.62 -4.70 0.05
C LYS A 34 18.39 -5.24 -0.65
N ALA A 35 17.23 -5.15 -0.03
CA ALA A 35 15.97 -5.57 -0.61
C ALA A 35 14.87 -4.56 -0.33
N MET A 36 13.78 -4.65 -1.09
CA MET A 36 12.56 -3.92 -0.80
C MET A 36 11.31 -4.76 -1.12
N THR A 37 10.16 -4.31 -0.62
CA THR A 37 8.86 -4.78 -1.12
C THR A 37 7.84 -3.65 -1.08
N ALA A 38 7.01 -3.57 -2.12
CA ALA A 38 5.81 -2.76 -2.08
C ALA A 38 4.77 -3.42 -1.18
N TRP A 39 4.06 -2.57 -0.44
CA TRP A 39 2.98 -2.97 0.44
C TRP A 39 1.83 -1.96 0.37
N GLY A 40 0.69 -2.33 0.94
CA GLY A 40 -0.40 -1.43 1.17
C GLY A 40 -1.24 -1.81 2.39
N GLN A 41 -2.19 -0.94 2.69
CA GLN A 41 -3.04 -1.06 3.85
C GLN A 41 -4.44 -0.59 3.52
N LEU A 42 -5.43 -1.39 3.91
CA LEU A 42 -6.84 -1.08 3.79
C LEU A 42 -7.47 -0.96 5.17
N TYR A 43 -8.11 0.18 5.42
CA TYR A 43 -8.76 0.52 6.69
C TYR A 43 -10.23 0.87 6.50
N GLU A 44 -11.01 0.69 7.55
CA GLU A 44 -12.20 1.51 7.77
C GLU A 44 -11.78 2.89 8.31
N PRO A 45 -12.49 3.97 7.96
CA PRO A 45 -12.25 5.24 8.61
C PRO A 45 -12.66 5.16 10.09
N ALA A 46 -12.15 6.07 10.92
CA ALA A 46 -12.50 6.17 12.34
C ALA A 46 -14.01 6.40 12.59
N THR A 47 -14.75 6.85 11.56
CA THR A 47 -16.22 7.00 11.61
C THR A 47 -16.97 5.70 11.35
N GLY A 48 -16.27 4.61 11.06
CA GLY A 48 -16.82 3.30 10.69
C GLY A 48 -17.26 3.20 9.24
N ASN A 49 -17.64 1.99 8.85
CA ASN A 49 -18.15 1.66 7.53
C ASN A 49 -19.56 1.04 7.65
N PRO A 50 -20.62 1.71 7.13
CA PRO A 50 -21.98 1.21 7.24
C PRO A 50 -22.35 0.15 6.19
N ALA A 51 -21.49 -0.11 5.19
CA ALA A 51 -21.75 -1.15 4.21
C ALA A 51 -21.49 -2.54 4.78
N THR A 52 -22.35 -3.48 4.41
CA THR A 52 -22.32 -4.89 4.83
C THR A 52 -22.01 -5.83 3.66
N ASN A 53 -22.38 -5.42 2.43
CA ASN A 53 -22.30 -6.22 1.21
C ASN A 53 -21.28 -5.67 0.19
N SER A 54 -20.22 -5.03 0.70
CA SER A 54 -19.16 -4.40 -0.11
C SER A 54 -17.77 -4.93 0.26
N ARG A 55 -16.96 -5.25 -0.76
CA ARG A 55 -15.53 -5.59 -0.66
C ARG A 55 -14.70 -4.58 -1.45
N VAL A 56 -13.39 -4.60 -1.24
CA VAL A 56 -12.42 -3.86 -2.05
C VAL A 56 -11.64 -4.85 -2.90
N GLN A 57 -11.78 -4.73 -4.22
CA GLN A 57 -10.99 -5.48 -5.19
C GLN A 57 -9.65 -4.76 -5.41
N ILE A 58 -8.53 -5.49 -5.37
CA ILE A 58 -7.15 -4.96 -5.42
C ILE A 58 -6.36 -5.74 -6.45
N LYS A 59 -5.63 -5.04 -7.33
CA LYS A 59 -4.79 -5.66 -8.35
C LYS A 59 -3.58 -4.81 -8.75
N ASP A 60 -2.66 -5.45 -9.46
CA ASP A 60 -1.58 -4.80 -10.21
C ASP A 60 -0.68 -3.93 -9.32
N ILE A 61 -0.16 -4.51 -8.22
CA ILE A 61 0.84 -3.84 -7.39
C ILE A 61 2.18 -3.79 -8.13
N LYS A 62 2.77 -2.61 -8.21
CA LYS A 62 4.05 -2.38 -8.89
C LYS A 62 4.96 -1.48 -8.06
N ALA A 63 6.27 -1.71 -8.16
CA ALA A 63 7.32 -0.87 -7.60
C ALA A 63 8.36 -0.52 -8.67
N TYR A 64 8.71 0.76 -8.75
CA TYR A 64 9.72 1.29 -9.64
C TYR A 64 10.80 2.03 -8.86
N MET A 65 12.04 1.97 -9.34
CA MET A 65 13.16 2.73 -8.83
C MET A 65 13.75 3.64 -9.91
N LEU A 66 13.88 4.92 -9.61
CA LEU A 66 14.70 5.84 -10.38
C LEU A 66 16.16 5.57 -10.02
N SER A 67 16.97 5.14 -10.98
CA SER A 67 18.40 4.87 -10.76
C SER A 67 19.21 6.18 -10.78
N LYS A 68 20.11 6.34 -9.81
CA LYS A 68 21.08 7.46 -9.78
C LYS A 68 22.12 7.32 -10.89
N ARG A 69 22.44 6.09 -11.30
CA ARG A 69 23.47 5.80 -12.31
C ARG A 69 23.06 6.18 -13.73
N ASP A 70 21.82 5.87 -14.12
CA ASP A 70 21.37 6.08 -15.50
C ASP A 70 20.22 7.08 -15.64
N GLY A 71 19.67 7.57 -14.53
CA GLY A 71 18.57 8.54 -14.51
C GLY A 71 17.25 8.00 -15.05
N LYS A 72 17.06 6.67 -15.09
CA LYS A 72 15.84 6.03 -15.62
C LYS A 72 15.07 5.29 -14.53
N TRP A 73 13.76 5.16 -14.76
CA TRP A 73 12.88 4.32 -13.96
C TRP A 73 12.99 2.85 -14.38
N HIS A 74 13.31 1.99 -13.42
CA HIS A 74 13.36 0.54 -13.58
C HIS A 74 12.22 -0.11 -12.80
N LEU A 75 11.49 -1.03 -13.43
CA LEU A 75 10.49 -1.84 -12.74
C LEU A 75 11.22 -2.86 -11.86
N LEU A 76 11.01 -2.77 -10.55
CA LEU A 76 11.60 -3.71 -9.59
C LEU A 76 10.64 -4.86 -9.27
N GLN A 77 9.36 -4.55 -9.07
CA GLN A 77 8.38 -5.51 -8.59
C GLN A 77 7.07 -5.30 -9.35
N SER A 78 6.41 -6.38 -9.76
CA SER A 78 5.09 -6.35 -10.38
C SER A 78 4.34 -7.62 -10.03
N SER A 79 3.12 -7.51 -9.54
CA SER A 79 2.25 -8.66 -9.28
C SER A 79 0.80 -8.29 -9.56
N LYS A 80 0.07 -9.19 -10.24
CA LYS A 80 -1.37 -9.04 -10.47
C LYS A 80 -2.12 -9.14 -9.14
N GLU A 81 -1.79 -10.18 -8.39
CA GLU A 81 -2.34 -10.50 -7.09
C GLU A 81 -1.53 -9.82 -5.97
N VAL A 82 -2.16 -9.56 -4.83
CA VAL A 82 -1.46 -9.21 -3.58
C VAL A 82 -1.70 -10.31 -2.56
N ASP A 83 -0.69 -10.60 -1.75
CA ASP A 83 -0.82 -11.44 -0.56
C ASP A 83 -1.00 -10.54 0.68
N GLY A 84 -1.48 -11.06 1.80
CA GLY A 84 -1.67 -10.25 3.00
C GLY A 84 -2.42 -10.90 4.14
N GLY A 85 -2.52 -10.16 5.24
CA GLY A 85 -3.17 -10.59 6.47
C GLY A 85 -4.05 -9.50 7.08
N ALA A 86 -4.93 -9.90 7.99
CA ALA A 86 -5.70 -8.98 8.81
C ALA A 86 -4.90 -8.66 10.08
N TYR A 87 -4.31 -7.47 10.14
CA TYR A 87 -3.49 -7.02 11.26
C TYR A 87 -4.32 -6.17 12.20
N ARG A 88 -4.05 -6.23 13.51
CA ARG A 88 -4.59 -5.26 14.45
C ARG A 88 -4.28 -3.85 13.93
N GLU A 89 -5.27 -2.96 13.97
CA GLU A 89 -5.18 -1.64 13.31
C GLU A 89 -3.96 -0.79 13.71
N ASP A 90 -3.36 -1.02 14.88
CA ASP A 90 -2.16 -0.30 15.34
C ASP A 90 -0.85 -1.09 15.19
N TYR A 91 -0.89 -2.27 14.56
CA TYR A 91 0.23 -3.20 14.40
C TYR A 91 0.93 -3.62 15.70
N THR A 92 0.35 -3.32 16.88
CA THR A 92 1.03 -3.54 18.15
C THR A 92 1.15 -5.03 18.45
N GLY A 93 2.38 -5.47 18.71
CA GLY A 93 2.71 -6.86 19.03
C GLY A 93 2.62 -7.80 17.83
N ASP A 94 2.61 -7.28 16.60
CA ASP A 94 2.49 -8.06 15.37
C ASP A 94 1.23 -8.97 15.32
N VAL A 95 0.19 -8.59 16.08
CA VAL A 95 -1.03 -9.37 16.21
C VAL A 95 -1.80 -9.36 14.88
N ASN A 96 -1.94 -10.54 14.28
CA ASN A 96 -2.63 -10.71 13.01
C ASN A 96 -3.43 -12.04 12.95
N LYS A 97 -4.28 -12.15 11.94
CA LYS A 97 -5.08 -13.33 11.62
C LYS A 97 -5.30 -13.42 10.09
N PRO A 98 -5.76 -14.58 9.57
CA PRO A 98 -6.14 -14.67 8.16
C PRO A 98 -7.17 -13.61 7.76
N ALA A 99 -6.97 -12.99 6.59
CA ALA A 99 -7.89 -12.01 6.03
C ALA A 99 -9.07 -12.69 5.31
N ASP A 100 -10.20 -11.98 5.21
CA ASP A 100 -11.36 -12.39 4.40
C ASP A 100 -11.07 -12.09 2.92
N ILE A 101 -10.25 -12.94 2.30
CA ILE A 101 -9.85 -12.84 0.89
C ILE A 101 -10.78 -13.68 0.03
N ARG A 102 -11.26 -13.09 -1.06
CA ARG A 102 -11.89 -13.79 -2.18
C ARG A 102 -11.02 -13.61 -3.42
N TYR A 103 -10.61 -14.71 -4.03
CA TYR A 103 -9.91 -14.70 -5.30
C TYR A 103 -10.90 -14.43 -6.44
N GLU A 104 -10.56 -13.50 -7.31
CA GLU A 104 -11.38 -13.10 -8.46
C GLU A 104 -10.85 -13.79 -9.74
N SER A 105 -11.73 -14.00 -10.72
CA SER A 105 -11.37 -14.70 -11.96
C SER A 105 -10.34 -13.98 -12.83
N ASP A 106 -10.13 -12.68 -12.62
CA ASP A 106 -9.15 -11.85 -13.33
C ASP A 106 -7.75 -11.87 -12.70
N GLY A 107 -7.52 -12.76 -11.71
CA GLY A 107 -6.26 -12.91 -10.98
C GLY A 107 -6.04 -11.87 -9.89
N SER A 108 -7.03 -11.02 -9.64
CA SER A 108 -7.02 -10.11 -8.48
C SER A 108 -7.62 -10.77 -7.24
N ILE A 109 -7.58 -10.04 -6.11
CA ILE A 109 -8.35 -10.41 -4.92
C ILE A 109 -9.39 -9.36 -4.60
N SER A 110 -10.42 -9.73 -3.84
CA SER A 110 -11.23 -8.79 -3.08
C SER A 110 -11.32 -9.14 -1.61
N VAL A 111 -11.27 -8.10 -0.77
CA VAL A 111 -11.08 -8.24 0.68
C VAL A 111 -12.01 -7.32 1.46
N LYS A 112 -12.27 -7.67 2.72
CA LYS A 112 -12.91 -6.80 3.72
C LYS A 112 -11.89 -6.43 4.82
N ALA A 113 -11.98 -5.21 5.32
CA ALA A 113 -11.25 -4.74 6.49
C ALA A 113 -12.25 -4.17 7.52
N GLY A 114 -11.83 -4.02 8.77
CA GLY A 114 -12.66 -3.49 9.85
C GLY A 114 -12.66 -4.33 11.12
N LYS A 115 -13.54 -3.99 12.05
CA LYS A 115 -13.70 -4.69 13.35
C LYS A 115 -12.40 -4.78 14.15
N GLY A 116 -11.60 -3.70 14.15
CA GLY A 116 -10.32 -3.61 14.85
C GLY A 116 -9.13 -4.19 14.08
N TYR A 117 -9.33 -4.58 12.81
CA TYR A 117 -8.26 -5.08 11.94
C TYR A 117 -8.22 -4.34 10.60
N ASN A 118 -7.03 -3.92 10.18
CA ASN A 118 -6.76 -3.51 8.80
C ASN A 118 -6.41 -4.74 7.95
N PHE A 119 -6.48 -4.60 6.64
CA PHE A 119 -5.82 -5.55 5.74
C PHE A 119 -4.48 -4.97 5.28
N HIS A 120 -3.39 -5.55 5.76
CA HIS A 120 -2.04 -5.24 5.33
C HIS A 120 -1.64 -6.24 4.26
N PHE A 121 -1.19 -5.73 3.11
CA PHE A 121 -0.87 -6.55 1.95
C PHE A 121 0.47 -6.17 1.34
N TRP A 122 1.04 -7.10 0.60
CA TRP A 122 2.30 -6.95 -0.12
C TRP A 122 2.23 -7.67 -1.46
N SER A 123 3.21 -7.39 -2.31
CA SER A 123 3.34 -8.12 -3.57
C SER A 123 3.49 -9.63 -3.33
N ALA A 124 2.63 -10.42 -3.97
CA ALA A 124 2.65 -11.88 -3.88
C ALA A 124 3.98 -12.50 -4.38
N ASN A 125 4.75 -11.77 -5.19
CA ASN A 125 6.06 -12.20 -5.67
C ASN A 125 7.19 -12.09 -4.62
N GLY A 126 6.88 -11.67 -3.39
CA GLY A 126 7.88 -11.48 -2.34
C GLY A 126 8.84 -10.34 -2.63
N ARG A 127 9.88 -10.17 -1.80
CA ARG A 127 10.84 -9.05 -1.90
C ARG A 127 11.69 -9.11 -3.17
N VAL A 128 12.22 -7.96 -3.56
CA VAL A 128 13.17 -7.80 -4.66
C VAL A 128 14.47 -7.16 -4.19
N SER A 129 15.60 -7.55 -4.80
CA SER A 129 16.90 -6.97 -4.51
C SER A 129 17.02 -5.56 -5.07
N ILE A 130 17.76 -4.71 -4.36
CA ILE A 130 18.15 -3.38 -4.82
C ILE A 130 19.64 -3.18 -4.62
N ASP A 131 20.19 -2.21 -5.34
CA ASP A 131 21.51 -1.66 -5.02
C ASP A 131 21.32 -0.47 -4.08
N PRO A 132 21.78 -0.55 -2.82
CA PRO A 132 21.64 0.52 -1.84
C PRO A 132 22.20 1.86 -2.32
N ASP A 133 23.26 1.82 -3.14
CA ASP A 133 23.98 3.00 -3.60
C ASP A 133 23.35 3.61 -4.86
N ASP A 134 22.31 3.00 -5.44
CA ASP A 134 21.71 3.44 -6.72
C ASP A 134 20.27 3.98 -6.59
N VAL A 135 19.69 3.99 -5.39
CA VAL A 135 18.34 4.53 -5.18
C VAL A 135 18.32 6.05 -5.40
N GLY A 136 17.64 6.49 -6.45
CA GLY A 136 17.37 7.91 -6.75
C GLY A 136 15.92 8.33 -6.52
N GLY A 137 15.00 7.36 -6.41
CA GLY A 137 13.58 7.57 -6.19
C GLY A 137 12.84 6.24 -6.16
N ILE A 138 11.80 6.13 -5.33
CA ILE A 138 10.91 4.96 -5.29
C ILE A 138 9.50 5.42 -5.61
N PHE A 139 8.82 4.65 -6.47
CA PHE A 139 7.41 4.82 -6.78
C PHE A 139 6.70 3.48 -6.64
N THR A 140 5.68 3.42 -5.80
CA THR A 140 4.78 2.26 -5.71
C THR A 140 3.37 2.62 -6.09
N THR A 141 2.69 1.67 -6.73
CA THR A 141 1.30 1.83 -7.17
C THR A 141 0.52 0.53 -7.04
N VAL A 142 -0.78 0.65 -6.79
CA VAL A 142 -1.74 -0.45 -6.88
C VAL A 142 -3.08 0.10 -7.38
N GLN A 143 -3.88 -0.74 -8.02
CA GLN A 143 -5.24 -0.40 -8.40
C GLN A 143 -6.25 -1.03 -7.45
N ALA A 144 -7.28 -0.26 -7.06
CA ALA A 144 -8.40 -0.79 -6.28
C ALA A 144 -9.75 -0.18 -6.68
N ARG A 145 -10.83 -0.92 -6.39
CA ARG A 145 -12.23 -0.46 -6.49
C ARG A 145 -13.16 -1.20 -5.53
N LEU A 146 -14.36 -0.68 -5.34
CA LEU A 146 -15.44 -1.34 -4.62
C LEU A 146 -16.18 -2.35 -5.50
N VAL A 147 -16.40 -3.55 -4.96
CA VAL A 147 -17.20 -4.61 -5.59
C VAL A 147 -18.22 -5.17 -4.61
N THR A 148 -19.27 -5.78 -5.13
CA THR A 148 -20.29 -6.43 -4.31
C THR A 148 -19.73 -7.71 -3.70
N ASP A 149 -20.02 -7.93 -2.43
CA ASP A 149 -19.64 -9.15 -1.72
C ASP A 149 -20.50 -10.34 -2.15
N ASN A 150 -21.82 -10.21 -2.02
CA ASN A 150 -22.78 -11.22 -2.42
C ASN A 150 -23.71 -10.64 -3.50
N PRO A 151 -23.65 -11.13 -4.76
CA PRO A 151 -24.49 -10.60 -5.84
C PRO A 151 -25.98 -10.91 -5.67
N GLN A 152 -26.36 -11.81 -4.75
CA GLN A 152 -27.74 -12.08 -4.37
C GLN A 152 -28.27 -11.14 -3.26
N GLN A 153 -27.43 -10.29 -2.68
CA GLN A 153 -27.82 -9.29 -1.69
C GLN A 153 -27.88 -7.88 -2.32
N ALA A 154 -28.55 -6.95 -1.64
CA ALA A 154 -28.65 -5.57 -2.11
C ALA A 154 -27.27 -4.91 -2.26
N ASP A 155 -27.05 -4.19 -3.36
CA ASP A 155 -25.83 -3.40 -3.55
C ASP A 155 -25.82 -2.21 -2.59
N ASP A 156 -24.79 -2.13 -1.75
CA ASP A 156 -24.59 -1.06 -0.77
C ASP A 156 -23.27 -0.30 -0.95
N ARG A 157 -22.61 -0.43 -2.11
CA ARG A 157 -21.29 0.19 -2.37
C ARG A 157 -21.29 1.71 -2.23
N SER A 158 -22.42 2.38 -2.48
CA SER A 158 -22.56 3.84 -2.27
C SER A 158 -22.40 4.24 -0.79
N LYS A 159 -22.68 3.32 0.13
CA LYS A 159 -22.53 3.49 1.58
C LYS A 159 -21.13 3.08 2.07
N ALA A 160 -20.40 2.29 1.30
CA ALA A 160 -19.11 1.76 1.70
C ALA A 160 -18.09 2.88 1.95
N ARG A 161 -17.31 2.72 3.01
CA ARG A 161 -16.20 3.62 3.37
C ARG A 161 -14.97 2.80 3.70
N TYR A 162 -14.04 2.77 2.76
CA TYR A 162 -12.72 2.18 2.93
C TYR A 162 -11.64 3.16 2.50
N LEU A 163 -10.58 3.25 3.30
CA LEU A 163 -9.39 4.05 3.01
C LEU A 163 -8.24 3.11 2.63
N LEU A 164 -7.65 3.31 1.46
CA LEU A 164 -6.48 2.56 1.02
C LEU A 164 -5.27 3.49 0.88
N SER A 165 -4.12 3.01 1.32
CA SER A 165 -2.82 3.59 1.02
C SER A 165 -1.84 2.50 0.59
N VAL A 166 -0.79 2.90 -0.10
CA VAL A 166 0.36 2.06 -0.44
C VAL A 166 1.63 2.68 0.07
N GLY A 167 2.64 1.85 0.25
CA GLY A 167 3.97 2.25 0.63
C GLY A 167 4.98 1.24 0.13
N ALA A 168 6.16 1.28 0.72
CA ALA A 168 7.19 0.28 0.52
C ALA A 168 8.11 0.25 1.75
N ASP A 169 8.75 -0.89 1.97
CA ASP A 169 9.77 -1.05 2.99
C ASP A 169 11.07 -1.48 2.34
N TYR A 170 12.18 -0.95 2.85
CA TYR A 170 13.48 -1.57 2.72
C TYR A 170 13.59 -2.74 3.69
N TRP A 171 14.33 -3.77 3.28
CA TRP A 171 14.66 -4.95 4.07
C TRP A 171 16.16 -5.24 3.98
N LEU A 172 16.76 -5.73 5.08
CA LEU A 172 18.18 -6.06 5.11
C LEU A 172 18.60 -6.96 3.94
N ASN A 173 17.73 -7.93 3.59
CA ASN A 173 17.87 -8.81 2.44
C ASN A 173 16.52 -9.50 2.12
N LEU A 174 16.53 -10.36 1.09
CA LEU A 174 15.36 -11.06 0.58
C LEU A 174 14.68 -12.00 1.59
N THR A 175 15.40 -12.49 2.61
CA THR A 175 14.92 -13.56 3.51
C THR A 175 14.81 -13.13 4.98
N ALA A 176 15.22 -11.90 5.30
CA ALA A 176 15.19 -11.36 6.66
C ALA A 176 13.80 -11.51 7.28
N GLN A 177 13.70 -12.04 8.50
CA GLN A 177 12.44 -12.09 9.21
C GLN A 177 12.18 -10.73 9.87
N TRP A 178 10.91 -10.38 10.09
CA TRP A 178 10.60 -9.18 10.86
C TRP A 178 11.15 -9.33 12.28
N ASP A 179 11.85 -8.31 12.75
CA ASP A 179 12.38 -8.24 14.12
C ASP A 179 12.27 -6.80 14.62
N ASN A 180 11.08 -6.45 15.09
CA ASN A 180 10.80 -5.21 15.81
C ASN A 180 11.42 -3.95 15.19
N TRP A 181 11.23 -3.77 13.87
CA TRP A 181 11.69 -2.61 13.08
C TRP A 181 13.21 -2.49 12.92
N THR A 182 13.97 -3.53 13.21
CA THR A 182 15.43 -3.55 12.99
C THR A 182 15.83 -4.18 11.65
N THR A 183 14.94 -5.00 11.07
CA THR A 183 15.21 -5.73 9.82
C THR A 183 14.50 -5.15 8.61
N ASN A 184 13.59 -4.19 8.83
CA ASN A 184 12.92 -3.40 7.80
C ASN A 184 12.82 -1.93 8.20
N GLY A 185 12.68 -1.06 7.21
CA GLY A 185 12.43 0.36 7.42
C GLY A 185 11.51 0.94 6.34
N ASP A 186 10.57 1.78 6.77
CA ASP A 186 9.58 2.42 5.90
C ASP A 186 10.26 3.34 4.89
N ILE A 187 10.11 3.06 3.59
CA ILE A 187 10.52 3.97 2.51
C ILE A 187 9.63 5.20 2.52
N GLY A 188 8.33 4.97 2.68
CA GLY A 188 7.32 6.01 2.74
C GLY A 188 5.92 5.44 2.63
N ILE A 189 4.97 6.26 3.08
CA ILE A 189 3.55 5.96 3.12
C ILE A 189 2.81 6.97 2.25
N GLY A 190 2.07 6.46 1.28
CA GLY A 190 1.23 7.23 0.39
C GLY A 190 0.03 7.86 1.09
N LYS A 191 -0.77 8.57 0.30
CA LYS A 191 -1.98 9.22 0.79
C LYS A 191 -3.10 8.18 0.93
N PHE A 192 -3.75 8.13 2.09
CA PHE A 192 -5.02 7.42 2.23
C PHE A 192 -6.11 8.14 1.44
N LYS A 193 -6.72 7.39 0.53
CA LYS A 193 -7.85 7.84 -0.29
C LYS A 193 -9.03 6.90 -0.13
N TYR A 194 -10.24 7.42 -0.29
CA TYR A 194 -11.41 6.56 -0.32
C TYR A 194 -11.43 5.72 -1.59
N VAL A 195 -11.69 4.42 -1.42
CA VAL A 195 -11.94 3.52 -2.53
C VAL A 195 -13.34 3.78 -3.09
N THR A 196 -13.44 3.96 -4.41
CA THR A 196 -14.72 4.17 -5.11
C THR A 196 -15.11 2.95 -5.95
N THR A 197 -16.26 2.98 -6.62
CA THR A 197 -16.71 1.91 -7.51
C THR A 197 -15.91 1.81 -8.81
N SER A 198 -15.16 2.85 -9.16
CA SER A 198 -14.28 2.88 -10.34
C SER A 198 -12.87 2.45 -9.95
N TRP A 199 -12.14 1.84 -10.90
CA TRP A 199 -10.72 1.58 -10.71
C TRP A 199 -9.96 2.89 -10.47
N GLN A 200 -9.17 2.91 -9.40
CA GLN A 200 -8.32 4.03 -9.03
C GLN A 200 -6.92 3.53 -8.70
N ALA A 201 -5.91 4.31 -9.10
CA ALA A 201 -4.56 4.12 -8.62
C ALA A 201 -4.36 4.77 -7.24
N PHE A 202 -3.63 4.06 -6.39
CA PHE A 202 -3.14 4.51 -5.10
C PHE A 202 -1.63 4.45 -5.16
N ASN A 203 -0.96 5.52 -4.72
CA ASN A 203 0.44 5.74 -5.03
C ASN A 203 1.23 6.24 -3.82
N MET A 204 2.50 5.85 -3.77
CA MET A 204 3.53 6.47 -2.95
C MET A 204 4.70 6.84 -3.85
N ILE A 205 5.30 8.00 -3.60
CA ILE A 205 6.51 8.45 -4.27
C ILE A 205 7.41 9.21 -3.30
N THR A 206 8.70 8.91 -3.32
CA THR A 206 9.70 9.57 -2.46
C THR A 206 10.17 10.92 -3.00
N LEU A 207 10.02 11.13 -4.32
CA LEU A 207 10.41 12.37 -4.99
C LEU A 207 9.52 13.57 -4.59
N SER A 208 10.13 14.75 -4.51
CA SER A 208 9.45 16.02 -4.41
C SER A 208 8.66 16.36 -5.68
N PRO A 209 7.66 17.26 -5.63
CA PRO A 209 6.93 17.68 -6.83
C PRO A 209 7.83 18.22 -7.96
N SER A 210 8.94 18.89 -7.63
CA SER A 210 9.93 19.35 -8.62
C SER A 210 10.67 18.20 -9.28
N GLU A 211 11.12 17.22 -8.50
CA GLU A 211 11.84 16.05 -9.01
C GLU A 211 10.92 15.17 -9.86
N ILE A 212 9.65 15.02 -9.49
CA ILE A 212 8.63 14.31 -10.29
C ILE A 212 8.46 14.98 -11.66
N ARG A 213 8.43 16.32 -11.72
CA ARG A 213 8.31 17.03 -13.01
C ARG A 213 9.51 16.81 -13.91
N GLN A 214 10.70 16.62 -13.33
CA GLN A 214 11.93 16.35 -14.08
C GLN A 214 12.04 14.87 -14.46
N ASN A 215 11.57 13.97 -13.61
CA ASN A 215 11.71 12.52 -13.74
C ASN A 215 10.34 11.85 -13.48
N PRO A 216 9.34 12.04 -14.36
CA PRO A 216 8.00 11.51 -14.12
C PRO A 216 8.04 9.97 -14.03
N PRO A 217 7.41 9.36 -13.00
CA PRO A 217 7.34 7.91 -12.91
C PRO A 217 6.49 7.34 -14.04
N PRO A 218 6.66 6.06 -14.40
CA PRO A 218 5.77 5.38 -15.33
C PRO A 218 4.35 5.36 -14.76
N ILE A 219 3.43 6.12 -15.35
CA ILE A 219 2.01 6.01 -15.01
C ILE A 219 1.46 4.88 -15.86
N ALA A 220 1.26 3.72 -15.24
CA ALA A 220 0.52 2.62 -15.86
C ALA A 220 -0.95 3.03 -16.02
N MET A 221 -1.32 3.50 -17.22
CA MET A 221 -2.71 3.53 -17.64
C MET A 221 -2.99 2.20 -18.34
N ASP A 222 -3.33 1.20 -17.53
CA ASP A 222 -3.84 -0.09 -17.99
C ASP A 222 -5.38 -0.05 -17.91
#